data_AF-A0A7X9JHC8-F1
#
_entry.id   AF-A0A7X9JHC8-F1
#
_cell.length_a   1.000
_cell.length_b   1.000
_cell.length_c   1.000
_cell.angle_alpha   90.00
_cell.angle_beta   90.00
_cell.angle_gamma   90.00
#
_symmetry.space_group_name_H-M   'P 1'
#
loop_
_entity.id
_entity.type
_entity.pdbx_description
1 polymer ?
#
loop_
_entity_poly.entity_id
_entity_poly.type
_entity_poly.pdbx_seq_one_letter_code
_entity_poly.pdbx_strand_id
1 'polypeptide(L)'
;MANKARYIEILTQVLNEHYKEVKRHCEGSKDRQQYIDGYLAAARALDAFSYDELKDIIDKIHFKAFGKTIDERRKSEGRDSSLNKKLLEIPTYIREKISLDKK
;
A
#
# COMPACT_ATOMS: atom_id res chain seq x y z
N MET A 1 -17.46 -15.47 23.50
CA MET A 1 -16.09 -15.65 22.98
C MET A 1 -16.08 -15.32 21.51
N ALA A 2 -15.38 -14.26 21.10
CA ALA A 2 -15.20 -13.96 19.68
C ALA A 2 -14.39 -15.10 19.03
N ASN A 3 -14.85 -15.61 17.88
CA ASN A 3 -14.16 -16.68 17.19
C ASN A 3 -12.94 -16.10 16.46
N LYS A 4 -11.80 -16.07 17.16
CA LYS A 4 -10.54 -15.48 16.69
C LYS A 4 -10.11 -16.03 15.33
N ALA A 5 -10.31 -17.32 15.07
CA ALA A 5 -9.97 -17.94 13.78
C ALA A 5 -10.76 -17.29 12.63
N ARG A 6 -12.07 -17.13 12.81
CA ARG A 6 -12.94 -16.52 11.81
C ARG A 6 -12.62 -15.04 11.57
N TYR A 7 -12.21 -14.33 12.61
CA TYR A 7 -11.74 -12.95 12.48
C TYR A 7 -10.47 -12.86 11.61
N ILE A 8 -9.49 -13.74 11.86
CA ILE A 8 -8.24 -13.79 11.08
C ILE A 8 -8.53 -14.15 9.62
N GLU A 9 -9.43 -15.10 9.36
CA GLU A 9 -9.83 -15.46 7.99
C GLU A 9 -10.39 -14.25 7.23
N ILE A 10 -11.34 -13.52 7.83
CA ILE A 10 -11.94 -12.33 7.22
C ILE A 10 -10.90 -11.22 7.03
N LEU A 11 -10.09 -10.93 8.05
CA LEU A 11 -9.02 -9.95 7.97
C LEU A 11 -8.03 -10.30 6.83
N THR A 12 -7.68 -11.58 6.72
CA THR A 12 -6.79 -12.08 5.66
C THR A 12 -7.39 -11.90 4.28
N GLN A 13 -8.68 -12.17 4.12
CA GLN A 13 -9.37 -11.96 2.84
C GLN A 13 -9.38 -10.48 2.44
N VAL A 14 -9.81 -9.61 3.36
CA VAL A 14 -9.92 -8.16 3.13
C VAL A 14 -8.55 -7.56 2.79
N LEU A 15 -7.51 -7.90 3.55
CA LEU A 15 -6.14 -7.42 3.30
C LEU A 15 -5.60 -7.94 1.96
N ASN A 16 -5.83 -9.19 1.60
CA ASN A 16 -5.38 -9.73 0.31
C ASN A 16 -6.06 -9.03 -0.87
N GLU A 17 -7.36 -8.75 -0.78
CA GLU A 17 -8.06 -8.00 -1.82
C GLU A 17 -7.55 -6.57 -1.94
N HIS A 18 -7.37 -5.88 -0.82
CA HIS A 18 -6.82 -4.54 -0.79
C HIS A 18 -5.40 -4.49 -1.36
N TYR A 19 -4.52 -5.43 -0.96
CA TYR A 19 -3.16 -5.49 -1.48
C TYR A 19 -3.08 -5.89 -2.96
N LYS A 20 -3.98 -6.74 -3.45
CA LYS A 20 -4.10 -7.02 -4.89
C LYS A 20 -4.44 -5.76 -5.68
N GLU A 21 -5.34 -4.95 -5.15
CA GLU A 21 -5.75 -3.68 -5.76
C GLU A 21 -4.59 -2.68 -5.76
N VAL A 22 -3.93 -2.49 -4.61
CA VAL A 22 -2.73 -1.66 -4.47
C VAL A 22 -1.62 -2.11 -5.43
N LYS A 23 -1.42 -3.41 -5.61
CA LYS A 23 -0.42 -3.96 -6.54
C LYS A 23 -0.76 -3.68 -8.01
N ARG A 24 -2.04 -3.57 -8.36
CA ARG A 24 -2.50 -3.31 -9.73
C ARG A 24 -2.54 -1.82 -10.07
N HIS A 25 -2.94 -0.99 -9.12
CA HIS A 25 -3.25 0.42 -9.36
C HIS A 25 -2.27 1.39 -8.67
N CYS A 26 -1.22 0.88 -8.02
CA CYS A 26 -0.29 1.62 -7.14
C CYS A 26 -0.94 2.29 -5.91
N GLU A 27 -2.25 2.53 -5.93
CA GLU A 27 -3.04 3.04 -4.83
C GLU A 27 -4.20 2.09 -4.50
N GLY A 28 -4.54 2.02 -3.21
CA GLY A 28 -5.70 1.29 -2.72
C GLY A 28 -6.90 2.20 -2.58
N SER A 29 -8.11 1.64 -2.62
CA SER A 29 -9.33 2.40 -2.33
C SER A 29 -9.31 2.94 -0.90
N LYS A 30 -9.60 4.24 -0.75
CA LYS A 30 -9.70 4.91 0.56
C LYS A 30 -10.78 4.29 1.45
N ASP A 31 -11.92 3.90 0.85
CA ASP A 31 -13.04 3.30 1.58
C ASP A 31 -12.63 1.95 2.18
N ARG A 32 -11.87 1.14 1.44
CA ARG A 32 -11.34 -0.14 1.93
C ARG A 32 -10.31 0.06 3.04
N GLN A 33 -9.49 1.09 2.93
CA GLN A 33 -8.51 1.41 3.97
C GLN A 33 -9.21 1.80 5.28
N GLN A 34 -10.22 2.66 5.21
CA GLN A 34 -11.05 3.02 6.36
C GLN A 34 -11.77 1.81 6.97
N TYR A 35 -12.26 0.90 6.12
CA TYR A 35 -12.87 -0.34 6.58
C TYR A 35 -11.89 -1.23 7.35
N ILE A 36 -10.67 -1.41 6.85
CA ILE A 36 -9.60 -2.16 7.55
C ILE A 36 -9.25 -1.49 8.87
N ASP A 37 -9.06 -0.17 8.88
CA ASP A 37 -8.73 0.59 10.09
C ASP A 37 -9.82 0.44 11.17
N GLY A 38 -11.09 0.50 10.76
CA GLY A 38 -12.24 0.25 11.64
C GLY A 38 -12.26 -1.19 12.18
N TYR A 39 -11.92 -2.17 11.34
CA TYR A 39 -11.85 -3.58 11.74
C TYR A 39 -10.77 -3.80 12.81
N LEU A 40 -9.58 -3.24 12.60
CA LEU A 40 -8.46 -3.29 13.56
C LEU A 40 -8.79 -2.56 14.87
N ALA A 41 -9.43 -1.39 14.78
CA ALA A 41 -9.88 -0.64 15.95
C ALA A 41 -10.90 -1.45 16.78
N ALA A 42 -11.82 -2.15 16.13
CA ALA A 42 -12.80 -3.01 16.79
C ALA A 42 -12.13 -4.20 17.48
N ALA A 43 -11.16 -4.88 16.83
CA ALA A 43 -10.41 -5.97 17.46
C ALA A 43 -9.67 -5.53 18.73
N ARG A 44 -9.12 -4.32 18.71
CA ARG A 44 -8.45 -3.72 19.87
C ARG A 44 -9.44 -3.33 20.97
N ALA A 45 -10.57 -2.72 20.61
CA ALA A 45 -11.61 -2.32 21.56
C ALA A 45 -12.26 -3.52 22.27
N LEU A 46 -12.33 -4.67 21.58
CA LEU A 46 -12.84 -5.92 22.12
C LEU A 46 -11.79 -6.71 22.92
N ASP A 47 -10.57 -6.20 23.05
CA ASP A 47 -9.40 -6.87 23.65
C ASP A 47 -9.21 -8.31 23.12
N ALA A 48 -9.61 -8.52 21.87
CA ALA A 48 -9.62 -9.83 21.24
C ALA A 48 -8.22 -10.23 20.74
N PHE A 49 -7.40 -9.23 20.41
CA PHE A 49 -6.03 -9.39 19.92
C PHE A 49 -5.13 -8.31 20.49
N SER A 50 -3.87 -8.65 20.75
CA SER A 50 -2.87 -7.65 21.07
C SER A 50 -2.46 -6.87 19.81
N TYR A 51 -1.87 -5.69 20.02
CA TYR A 51 -1.33 -4.90 18.93
C TYR A 51 -0.24 -5.66 18.15
N ASP A 52 0.64 -6.36 18.86
CA ASP A 52 1.73 -7.12 18.27
C ASP A 52 1.22 -8.31 17.46
N GLU A 53 0.18 -9.01 17.94
CA GLU A 53 -0.45 -10.11 17.20
C GLU A 53 -1.07 -9.62 15.89
N LEU A 54 -1.81 -8.51 15.91
CA LEU A 54 -2.40 -7.93 14.71
C LEU A 54 -1.33 -7.46 13.73
N LYS A 55 -0.28 -6.82 14.25
CA LYS A 55 0.85 -6.36 13.44
C LYS A 55 1.55 -7.52 12.74
N ASP A 56 1.86 -8.59 13.45
CA ASP A 56 2.50 -9.79 12.88
C ASP A 56 1.64 -10.42 11.77
N ILE A 57 0.32 -10.46 11.95
CA ILE A 57 -0.61 -10.97 10.94
C ILE A 57 -0.57 -10.08 9.69
N ILE A 58 -0.68 -8.77 9.86
CA ILE A 58 -0.64 -7.80 8.76
C ILE A 58 0.69 -7.88 8.01
N ASP A 59 1.82 -7.94 8.73
CA ASP A 59 3.16 -8.01 8.15
C ASP A 59 3.36 -9.30 7.35
N LYS A 60 2.89 -10.44 7.87
CA LYS A 60 2.91 -11.72 7.14
C LYS A 60 2.09 -11.67 5.85
N ILE A 61 0.88 -11.09 5.89
CA ILE A 61 0.01 -10.98 4.71
C ILE A 61 0.62 -10.01 3.69
N HIS A 62 1.16 -8.88 4.14
CA HIS A 62 1.84 -7.91 3.29
C HIS A 62 3.05 -8.55 2.60
N PHE A 63 3.91 -9.23 3.37
CA PHE A 63 5.07 -9.93 2.82
C PHE A 63 4.66 -10.99 1.79
N LYS A 64 3.57 -11.72 2.03
CA LYS A 64 3.04 -12.68 1.04
C LYS A 64 2.54 -12.02 -0.24
N ALA A 65 1.95 -10.83 -0.16
CA ALA A 65 1.41 -10.12 -1.32
C ALA A 65 2.50 -9.42 -2.17
N PHE A 66 3.50 -8.83 -1.50
CA PHE A 66 4.51 -7.98 -2.13
C PHE A 66 5.92 -8.59 -2.19
N GLY A 67 6.18 -9.67 -1.45
CA GLY A 67 7.50 -10.31 -1.34
C GLY A 67 8.52 -9.47 -0.56
N LYS A 68 8.07 -8.41 0.13
CA LYS A 68 8.89 -7.44 0.85
C LYS A 68 8.17 -7.00 2.12
N THR A 69 8.94 -6.57 3.11
CA THR A 69 8.39 -5.91 4.30
C THR A 69 7.81 -4.55 3.93
N ILE A 70 6.91 -4.02 4.77
CA ILE A 70 6.30 -2.69 4.58
C ILE A 70 7.40 -1.61 4.51
N ASP A 71 8.42 -1.72 5.37
CA ASP A 71 9.53 -0.76 5.41
C ASP A 71 10.41 -0.81 4.16
N GLU A 72 10.74 -2.00 3.66
CA GLU A 72 11.49 -2.17 2.40
C GLU A 72 10.71 -1.62 1.21
N ARG A 73 9.39 -1.87 1.18
CA ARG A 73 8.51 -1.36 0.14
C ARG A 73 8.45 0.16 0.16
N ARG A 74 8.29 0.76 1.34
CA ARG A 74 8.28 2.22 1.52
C ARG A 74 9.60 2.85 1.08
N LYS A 75 10.74 2.21 1.34
CA LYS A 75 12.06 2.69 0.93
C LYS A 75 12.35 2.56 -0.57
N SER A 76 11.79 1.53 -1.22
CA SER A 76 12.02 1.25 -2.65
C SER A 76 11.02 1.99 -3.55
N GLU A 77 9.73 1.93 -3.26
CA GLU A 77 8.67 2.55 -4.08
C GLU A 77 8.45 4.03 -3.73
N GLY A 78 8.81 4.47 -2.52
CA GLY A 78 8.68 5.87 -2.09
C GLY A 78 9.59 6.87 -2.82
N ARG A 79 10.59 6.39 -3.58
CA ARG A 79 11.51 7.27 -4.35
C ARG A 79 11.04 7.52 -5.79
N ASP A 80 10.24 6.62 -6.36
CA ASP A 80 9.94 6.63 -7.81
C ASP A 80 8.93 7.70 -8.22
N SER A 81 8.06 8.16 -7.32
CA SER A 81 7.06 9.20 -7.66
C SER A 81 7.67 10.59 -7.88
N SER A 82 8.85 10.86 -7.32
CA SER A 82 9.48 12.19 -7.35
C SER A 82 10.33 12.44 -8.59
N LEU A 83 10.91 11.38 -9.18
CA LEU A 83 11.83 11.50 -10.31
C LEU A 83 11.10 11.66 -11.65
N ASN A 84 9.93 11.03 -11.82
CA ASN A 84 9.24 11.02 -13.11
C ASN A 84 8.48 12.32 -13.42
N LYS A 85 7.92 13.00 -12.41
CA LYS A 85 7.17 14.26 -12.64
C LYS A 85 8.08 15.41 -13.09
N LYS A 86 9.24 15.57 -12.44
CA LYS A 86 10.22 16.62 -12.81
C LYS A 86 10.79 16.44 -14.22
N LEU A 87 10.89 15.20 -14.71
CA LEU A 87 11.41 14.93 -16.05
C LEU A 87 10.40 15.25 -17.16
N LEU A 88 9.09 15.19 -16.85
CA LEU A 88 8.00 15.60 -17.73
C LEU A 88 7.72 17.11 -17.68
N GLU A 89 8.19 17.81 -16.65
CA GLU A 89 8.14 19.28 -16.55
C GLU A 89 9.15 19.97 -17.50
N ILE A 90 10.18 19.25 -17.96
CA ILE A 90 11.15 19.77 -18.94
C ILE A 90 10.52 19.64 -20.33
N PRO A 91 10.29 20.76 -21.06
CA PRO A 91 9.76 20.70 -22.41
C PRO A 91 10.64 19.84 -23.33
N THR A 92 10.00 19.02 -24.16
CA THR A 92 10.67 17.99 -24.98
C THR A 92 11.82 18.54 -25.83
N TYR A 93 11.69 19.75 -26.38
CA TYR A 93 12.75 20.37 -27.18
C TYR A 93 14.02 20.69 -26.38
N ILE A 94 13.90 20.96 -25.07
CA ILE A 94 15.06 21.13 -24.17
C ILE A 94 15.67 19.77 -23.85
N ARG A 95 14.84 18.75 -23.59
CA ARG A 95 15.27 17.39 -23.26
C ARG A 95 16.04 16.73 -24.41
N GLU A 96 15.54 16.86 -25.63
CA GLU A 96 16.10 16.25 -26.84
C GLU A 96 17.14 17.16 -27.55
N LYS A 97 17.47 18.32 -26.96
CA LYS A 97 18.36 19.34 -27.56
C LYS A 97 17.98 19.71 -28.99
N ILE A 98 16.69 19.79 -29.27
CA ILE A 98 16.19 20.17 -30.59
C ILE A 98 16.27 21.69 -30.69
N SER A 99 17.16 22.18 -31.55
CA SER A 99 17.27 23.60 -31.84
C SER A 99 16.05 24.03 -32.66
N LEU A 100 15.12 24.73 -32.01
CA LEU A 100 14.02 25.40 -32.70
C LEU A 100 14.58 26.70 -33.29
N ASP A 101 15.23 26.58 -34.45
CA ASP A 101 15.65 27.76 -35.22
C ASP A 101 14.38 28.53 -35.60
N LYS A 102 14.20 29.70 -34.98
CA LYS A 102 13.09 30.60 -35.29
C LYS A 102 13.39 31.25 -36.64
N LYS A 103 12.52 30.95 -37.62
CA LYS A 103 12.45 31.68 -38.89
C LYS A 103 11.89 33.08 -38.68
#